data_AF-A0A523QRT6-F1
#
_entry.id   AF-A0A523QRT6-F1
#
_cell.length_a   1.000
_cell.length_b   1.000
_cell.length_c   1.000
_cell.angle_alpha   90.00
_cell.angle_beta   90.00
_cell.angle_gamma   90.00
#
_symmetry.space_group_name_H-M   'P 1'
#
loop_
_entity.id
_entity.type
_entity.pdbx_description
1 polymer ?
#
loop_
_entity_poly.entity_id
_entity_poly.type
_entity_poly.pdbx_seq_one_letter_code
_entity_poly.pdbx_strand_id
1 'polypeptide(L)' 'MSIRMVAQELYRLLQEVEKIEKQFKNAPQEEHEEIKDRLRKIKAERNRIRAALEGRIDRQSKHHIR' A
#
# COMPACT_ATOMS: atom_id res chain seq x y z
N MET A 1 -7.26 14.06 6.40
CA MET A 1 -6.73 13.85 5.03
C MET A 1 -7.87 13.72 4.05
N SER A 2 -7.80 14.40 2.90
CA SER A 2 -8.80 14.23 1.83
C SER A 2 -8.67 12.82 1.21
N ILE A 3 -9.72 12.36 0.53
CA ILE A 3 -9.69 11.11 -0.25
C ILE A 3 -8.53 11.12 -1.25
N ARG A 4 -8.27 12.28 -1.88
CA ARG A 4 -7.18 12.48 -2.83
C ARG A 4 -5.80 12.22 -2.20
N MET A 5 -5.56 12.68 -0.97
CA MET A 5 -4.30 12.41 -0.25
C MET A 5 -4.12 10.92 0.04
N VAL A 6 -5.18 10.22 0.46
CA VAL A 6 -5.10 8.78 0.76
C VAL A 6 -4.86 7.98 -0.52
N ALA A 7 -5.47 8.36 -1.64
CA ALA A 7 -5.22 7.73 -2.93
C ALA A 7 -3.77 7.95 -3.42
N GLN A 8 -3.22 9.15 -3.24
CA GLN A 8 -1.82 9.43 -3.58
C GLN A 8 -0.85 8.62 -2.72
N GLU A 9 -1.13 8.50 -1.42
CA GLU A 9 -0.32 7.69 -0.52
C GLU A 9 -0.39 6.19 -0.89
N LEU A 10 -1.59 5.69 -1.23
CA LEU A 10 -1.75 4.33 -1.71
C LEU A 10 -0.93 4.07 -2.98
N TYR A 11 -0.89 5.04 -3.89
CA TYR A 11 -0.09 4.94 -5.11
C TYR A 11 1.41 4.86 -4.82
N ARG A 12 1.92 5.69 -3.90
CA ARG A 12 3.33 5.65 -3.48
C ARG A 12 3.70 4.29 -2.89
N LEU A 13 2.86 3.77 -1.99
CA LEU A 13 3.06 2.46 -1.37
C LEU A 13 3.03 1.32 -2.39
N LEU A 14 2.17 1.40 -3.41
CA LEU A 14 2.16 0.43 -4.51
C LEU A 14 3.48 0.43 -5.29
N GLN A 15 4.00 1.62 -5.63
CA GLN A 15 5.30 1.74 -6.31
C GLN A 15 6.45 1.22 -5.45
N GLU A 16 6.43 1.47 -4.14
CA GLU A 16 7.46 0.97 -3.24
C GLU A 16 7.43 -0.55 -3.09
N VAL A 17 6.24 -1.16 -2.99
CA VAL A 17 6.11 -2.63 -3.06
C VAL A 17 6.74 -3.16 -4.35
N GLU A 18 6.41 -2.58 -5.50
CA GLU A 18 6.93 -3.04 -6.79
C GLU A 18 8.46 -2.90 -6.87
N LYS A 19 9.01 -1.80 -6.36
CA LYS A 19 10.46 -1.58 -6.30
C LYS A 19 11.15 -2.63 -5.44
N ILE A 20 10.62 -2.91 -4.25
CA ILE A 20 11.21 -3.89 -3.33
C ILE A 20 11.05 -5.31 -3.89
N GLU A 21 9.95 -5.63 -4.56
CA GLU A 21 9.78 -6.92 -5.25
C GLU A 21 10.79 -7.11 -6.39
N LYS A 22 11.09 -6.05 -7.15
CA LYS A 22 12.15 -6.08 -8.16
C LYS A 22 13.54 -6.24 -7.54
N GLN A 23 13.80 -5.62 -6.38
CA GLN A 23 15.05 -5.82 -5.64
C GLN A 23 15.17 -7.26 -5.16
N PHE A 24 14.12 -7.81 -4.53
CA PHE A 24 14.08 -9.19 -4.05
C PHE A 24 14.42 -10.21 -5.13
N LYS A 25 13.88 -10.05 -6.34
CA LYS A 25 14.14 -10.95 -7.48
C LYS A 25 15.60 -11.01 -7.90
N ASN A 26 16.37 -9.95 -7.67
CA ASN A 26 17.75 -9.82 -8.11
C ASN A 26 18.75 -9.90 -6.94
N ALA A 27 18.27 -9.99 -5.70
CA ALA A 27 19.11 -9.95 -4.52
C ALA A 27 19.78 -11.30 -4.22
N PRO A 28 21.00 -11.30 -3.66
CA PRO A 28 21.63 -12.50 -3.10
C PRO A 28 20.80 -13.12 -1.98
N GLN A 29 20.95 -14.43 -1.77
CA GLN A 29 20.18 -15.17 -0.77
C GLN A 29 20.38 -14.62 0.66
N GLU A 30 21.55 -14.05 0.98
CA GLU A 30 21.80 -13.48 2.30
C GLU A 30 20.91 -12.26 2.61
N GLU A 31 20.51 -11.51 1.58
CA GLU A 31 19.66 -10.31 1.71
C GLU A 31 18.16 -10.64 1.64
N HIS A 32 17.79 -11.86 1.26
CA HIS A 32 16.39 -12.24 1.03
C HIS A 32 15.52 -12.06 2.26
N GLU A 33 16.02 -12.43 3.44
CA GLU A 33 15.23 -12.32 4.67
C GLU A 33 14.98 -10.85 5.05
N GLU A 34 15.99 -9.99 4.95
CA GLU A 34 15.81 -8.55 5.21
C GLU A 34 14.81 -7.92 4.23
N ILE A 35 14.94 -8.24 2.94
CA ILE A 35 14.06 -7.71 1.89
C ILE A 35 12.62 -8.22 2.06
N LYS A 36 12.42 -9.51 2.40
CA LYS A 36 11.09 -10.06 2.71
C LYS A 36 10.46 -9.35 3.89
N ASP A 37 11.24 -9.07 4.93
CA ASP A 37 10.73 -8.44 6.14
C ASP A 37 10.30 -6.99 5.88
N ARG A 38 11.09 -6.26 5.09
CA ARG A 38 10.72 -4.94 4.58
C ARG A 38 9.47 -4.98 3.69
N LEU A 39 9.40 -5.95 2.78
CA LEU A 39 8.25 -6.13 1.89
C LEU A 39 6.97 -6.43 2.68
N ARG A 40 7.06 -7.24 3.73
CA ARG A 40 5.94 -7.53 4.63
C ARG A 40 5.40 -6.26 5.29
N LYS A 41 6.29 -5.40 5.81
CA LYS A 41 5.92 -4.14 6.47
C LYS A 41 5.20 -3.19 5.51
N ILE A 42 5.77 -2.95 4.32
CA ILE A 42 5.17 -2.05 3.33
C ILE A 42 3.84 -2.61 2.79
N LYS A 43 3.73 -3.93 2.57
CA LYS A 43 2.45 -4.54 2.18
C LYS A 43 1.38 -4.36 3.25
N ALA A 44 1.73 -4.48 4.53
CA ALA A 44 0.80 -4.24 5.63
C ALA A 44 0.31 -2.78 5.66
N GLU A 45 1.22 -1.82 5.46
CA GLU A 45 0.88 -0.40 5.40
C GLU A 45 -0.02 -0.06 4.20
N ARG A 46 0.34 -0.53 3.01
CA ARG A 46 -0.50 -0.43 1.81
C ARG A 46 -1.91 -0.96 2.06
N ASN A 47 -2.03 -2.11 2.72
CA ASN A 47 -3.33 -2.72 3.02
C ASN A 47 -4.16 -1.85 3.99
N ARG A 48 -3.52 -1.22 4.99
CA ARG A 48 -4.20 -0.28 5.90
C ARG A 48 -4.72 0.96 5.16
N ILE A 49 -3.89 1.55 4.30
CA ILE A 49 -4.29 2.73 3.50
C ILE A 49 -5.40 2.38 2.52
N ARG A 50 -5.33 1.21 1.87
CA ARG A 50 -6.41 0.72 1.00
C ARG A 50 -7.73 0.58 1.76
N ALA A 51 -7.72 -0.06 2.92
CA ALA A 51 -8.92 -0.20 3.74
C ALA A 51 -9.48 1.15 4.20
N ALA A 52 -8.61 2.11 4.55
CA ALA A 52 -9.03 3.46 4.89
C ALA A 52 -9.65 4.21 3.70
N LEU A 53 -9.16 3.99 2.48
CA LEU A 53 -9.72 4.57 1.26
C LEU A 53 -11.09 3.96 0.95
N GLU A 54 -11.20 2.63 0.95
CA GLU A 54 -12.44 1.89 0.71
C GLU A 54 -13.54 2.28 1.71
N GLY A 55 -13.21 2.33 3.00
CA GLY A 55 -14.15 2.74 4.04
C GLY A 55 -14.62 4.20 3.93
N ARG A 56 -13.85 5.07 3.28
CA ARG A 56 -14.25 6.46 3.01
C ARG A 56 -15.14 6.55 1.77
N ILE A 57 -14.81 5.80 0.72
CA ILE A 57 -15.63 5.70 -0.50
C ILE A 57 -17.02 5.18 -0.12
N ASP A 58 -17.10 4.09 0.66
CA ASP A 58 -18.38 3.50 1.10
C ASP A 58 -19.26 4.52 1.86
N ARG A 59 -18.67 5.30 2.76
CA ARG A 59 -19.39 6.37 3.49
C ARG A 59 -19.85 7.49 2.56
N GLN A 60 -19.02 7.90 1.61
CA GLN A 60 -19.36 8.97 0.66
C GLN A 60 -20.49 8.55 -0.28
N SER A 61 -20.47 7.32 -0.78
CA SER A 61 -21.53 6.75 -1.62
C SER A 61 -22.86 6.70 -0.89
N LYS A 62 -22.87 6.33 0.40
CA LYS A 62 -24.10 6.30 1.23
C LYS A 62 -24.71 7.67 1.51
N HIS A 63 -23.94 8.75 1.44
CA HIS A 63 -24.43 10.12 1.63
C HIS A 63 -24.95 10.78 0.35
N HIS A 64 -24.64 10.25 -0.84
CA HIS A 64 -25.19 10.76 -2.11
C HIS A 64 -26.54 10.14 -2.49
N ILE A 65 -27.02 9.13 -1.74
CA ILE A 65 -28.29 8.41 -2.01
C ILE A 65 -29.38 8.83 -1.00
N ARG A 66 -29.25 10.01 -0.38
CA ARG A 66 -30.25 10.58 0.53
C ARG A 66 -30.71 11.95 0.07
#